data_AF-A0A7C4BLV5-F1
#
_entry.id   AF-A0A7C4BLV5-F1
#
_cell.length_a   1.000
_cell.length_b   1.000
_cell.length_c   1.000
_cell.angle_alpha   90.00
_cell.angle_beta   90.00
_cell.angle_gamma   90.00
#
_symmetry.space_group_name_H-M   'P 1'
#
loop_
_entity.id
_entity.type
_entity.pdbx_description
1 polymer ?
#
loop_
_entity_poly.entity_id
_entity_poly.type
_entity_poly.pdbx_seq_one_letter_code
_entity_poly.pdbx_strand_id
1 'polypeptide(L)'
;MIYKLSLLLIFTLIIGLLVGCSDREEPETNIGSTAKADEALKQAKTYLNLAGVETSFGDPSMLTKPEDFIPQPNELASKDKQENLQKAIGQLNIVLSEIEQEASLAPSLAPIGSLSDRGIVHFYLGLAYILEAISRLLLSDDPETTFILTYNPNTNMGEWFTYGISSKTKAKLDAIKNPMEYPTAFTEKERQAIIDAVDLISNALVKPASASILPQTSSVEGPPYIHSAMWHFEQAVLLLSDYSPDLKKALRDFNKEIERLEAILQENAITWGFTYTARPRG
;
A
#
# COMPACT_ATOMS: atom_id res chain seq x y z
N MET A 1 -80.00 -6.50 -7.27
CA MET A 1 -78.94 -5.70 -6.63
C MET A 1 -77.64 -6.52 -6.56
N ILE A 2 -77.06 -6.93 -7.71
CA ILE A 2 -75.92 -7.89 -7.77
C ILE A 2 -74.87 -7.51 -8.85
N TYR A 3 -74.91 -6.30 -9.43
CA TYR A 3 -73.99 -5.95 -10.54
C TYR A 3 -72.97 -4.84 -10.25
N LYS A 4 -72.85 -4.38 -8.99
CA LYS A 4 -71.89 -3.30 -8.65
C LYS A 4 -70.69 -3.72 -7.79
N LEU A 5 -70.62 -4.98 -7.34
CA LEU A 5 -69.54 -5.42 -6.44
C LEU A 5 -68.41 -6.21 -7.13
N SER A 6 -68.61 -6.66 -8.38
CA SER A 6 -67.63 -7.55 -9.05
C SER A 6 -66.65 -6.83 -9.99
N LEU A 7 -66.80 -5.52 -10.22
CA LEU A 7 -65.91 -4.77 -11.12
C LEU A 7 -64.70 -4.13 -10.40
N LEU A 8 -64.80 -3.90 -9.09
CA LEU A 8 -63.72 -3.27 -8.31
C LEU A 8 -62.60 -4.28 -7.92
N LEU A 9 -62.94 -5.57 -7.89
CA LEU A 9 -62.04 -6.66 -7.48
C LEU A 9 -61.17 -7.20 -8.64
N ILE A 10 -61.55 -6.95 -9.89
CA ILE A 10 -60.78 -7.39 -11.06
C ILE A 10 -59.76 -6.31 -11.48
N PHE A 11 -60.02 -5.02 -11.19
CA PHE A 11 -59.10 -3.93 -11.54
C PHE A 11 -57.93 -3.77 -10.55
N THR A 12 -58.06 -4.25 -9.32
CA THR A 12 -56.98 -4.23 -8.32
C THR A 12 -56.00 -5.39 -8.45
N LEU A 13 -56.34 -6.46 -9.17
CA LEU A 13 -55.46 -7.61 -9.39
C LEU A 13 -54.49 -7.43 -10.58
N ILE A 14 -54.76 -6.47 -11.48
CA ILE A 14 -53.93 -6.25 -12.68
C ILE A 14 -52.81 -5.21 -12.43
N ILE A 15 -52.96 -4.32 -11.44
CA ILE A 15 -51.95 -3.32 -11.11
C ILE A 15 -50.83 -3.89 -10.22
N GLY A 16 -51.03 -5.05 -9.58
CA GLY A 16 -50.02 -5.74 -8.78
C GLY A 16 -48.98 -6.56 -9.58
N LEU A 17 -49.17 -6.72 -10.89
CA LEU A 17 -48.31 -7.55 -11.76
C LEU A 17 -47.30 -6.75 -12.61
N LEU A 18 -47.25 -5.42 -12.45
CA LEU A 18 -46.36 -4.54 -13.22
C LEU A 18 -45.36 -3.76 -12.36
N VAL A 19 -45.28 -4.02 -11.05
CA VAL A 19 -44.20 -3.47 -10.22
C VAL A 19 -43.05 -4.48 -10.16
N GLY A 20 -42.20 -4.38 -11.17
CA GLY A 20 -40.76 -4.63 -11.07
C GLY A 20 -40.32 -5.95 -10.46
N CYS A 21 -40.31 -7.01 -11.27
CA CYS A 21 -39.10 -7.82 -11.34
C CYS A 21 -38.02 -6.91 -11.93
N SER A 22 -37.44 -6.06 -11.08
CA SER A 22 -36.08 -5.60 -11.31
C SER A 22 -35.27 -6.89 -11.35
N ASP A 23 -34.89 -7.33 -12.55
CA ASP A 23 -33.70 -8.16 -12.73
C ASP A 23 -32.56 -7.35 -12.13
N ARG A 24 -32.41 -7.49 -10.81
CA ARG A 24 -31.21 -7.11 -10.12
C ARG A 24 -30.25 -8.20 -10.56
N GLU A 25 -29.46 -7.90 -11.57
CA GLU A 25 -28.21 -8.62 -11.79
C GLU A 25 -27.49 -8.57 -10.44
N GLU A 26 -27.62 -9.65 -9.65
CA GLU A 26 -26.76 -9.84 -8.51
C GLU A 26 -25.36 -9.93 -9.11
N PRO A 27 -24.42 -9.06 -8.72
CA PRO A 27 -23.07 -9.16 -9.23
C PRO A 27 -22.59 -10.59 -8.98
N GLU A 28 -22.13 -11.28 -10.03
CA GLU A 28 -21.50 -12.58 -9.90
C GLU A 28 -20.36 -12.43 -8.90
N THR A 29 -20.56 -12.96 -7.69
CA THR A 29 -19.53 -12.98 -6.66
C THR A 29 -18.68 -14.20 -6.87
N ASN A 30 -17.36 -14.01 -6.85
CA ASN A 30 -16.46 -15.17 -6.90
C ASN A 30 -16.64 -15.99 -5.62
N ILE A 31 -16.62 -17.32 -5.74
CA ILE A 31 -16.67 -18.22 -4.58
C ILE A 31 -15.46 -17.89 -3.69
N GLY A 32 -15.71 -17.51 -2.43
CA GLY A 32 -14.67 -17.05 -1.50
C GLY A 32 -14.46 -15.53 -1.46
N SER A 33 -15.41 -14.74 -1.99
CA SER A 33 -15.40 -13.27 -1.95
C SER A 33 -16.78 -12.69 -1.62
N THR A 34 -16.82 -11.42 -1.20
CA THR A 34 -18.06 -10.64 -1.05
C THR A 34 -18.21 -9.67 -2.22
N ALA A 35 -19.45 -9.28 -2.56
CA ALA A 35 -19.68 -8.26 -3.61
C ALA A 35 -18.94 -6.95 -3.33
N LYS A 36 -18.73 -6.62 -2.05
CA LYS A 36 -17.96 -5.46 -1.61
C LYS A 36 -16.46 -5.65 -1.84
N ALA A 37 -15.93 -6.84 -1.55
CA ALA A 37 -14.55 -7.18 -1.86
C ALA A 37 -14.27 -7.15 -3.37
N ASP A 38 -15.17 -7.70 -4.20
CA ASP A 38 -15.00 -7.73 -5.66
C ASP A 38 -14.99 -6.31 -6.27
N GLU A 39 -15.91 -5.44 -5.83
CA GLU A 39 -15.94 -4.04 -6.28
C GLU A 39 -14.71 -3.26 -5.79
N ALA A 40 -14.29 -3.46 -4.54
CA ALA A 40 -13.08 -2.82 -4.00
C ALA A 40 -11.82 -3.29 -4.77
N LEU A 41 -11.71 -4.58 -5.10
CA LEU A 41 -10.60 -5.13 -5.87
C LEU A 41 -10.52 -4.52 -7.27
N LYS A 42 -11.66 -4.33 -7.93
CA LYS A 42 -11.75 -3.65 -9.23
C LYS A 42 -11.28 -2.19 -9.15
N GLN A 43 -11.66 -1.47 -8.11
CA GLN A 43 -11.21 -0.10 -7.89
C GLN A 43 -9.72 -0.04 -7.57
N ALA A 44 -9.23 -0.91 -6.68
CA ALA A 44 -7.81 -1.05 -6.37
C ALA A 44 -6.97 -1.27 -7.64
N LYS A 45 -7.38 -2.22 -8.49
CA LYS A 45 -6.77 -2.49 -9.79
C LYS A 45 -6.71 -1.25 -10.67
N THR A 46 -7.81 -0.50 -10.74
CA THR A 46 -7.88 0.73 -11.54
C THR A 46 -6.86 1.77 -11.03
N TYR A 47 -6.81 1.99 -9.72
CA TYR A 47 -5.90 2.96 -9.13
C TYR A 47 -4.42 2.57 -9.23
N LEU A 48 -4.09 1.29 -9.03
CA LEU A 48 -2.74 0.77 -9.24
C LEU A 48 -2.28 0.97 -10.69
N ASN A 49 -3.12 0.64 -11.66
CA ASN A 49 -2.81 0.86 -13.07
C ASN A 49 -2.60 2.35 -13.39
N LEU A 50 -3.42 3.25 -12.81
CA LEU A 50 -3.23 4.70 -12.96
C LEU A 50 -1.94 5.22 -12.30
N ALA A 51 -1.43 4.53 -11.28
CA ALA A 51 -0.11 4.81 -10.69
C ALA A 51 1.06 4.26 -11.54
N GLY A 52 0.77 3.40 -12.52
CA GLY A 52 1.76 2.72 -13.36
C GLY A 52 2.19 1.35 -12.83
N VAL A 53 1.39 0.73 -11.97
CA VAL A 53 1.64 -0.60 -11.41
C VAL A 53 0.82 -1.62 -12.18
N GLU A 54 1.50 -2.57 -12.82
CA GLU A 54 0.81 -3.69 -13.47
C GLU A 54 0.22 -4.64 -12.42
N THR A 55 -0.98 -5.17 -12.69
CA THR A 55 -1.73 -5.96 -11.70
C THR A 55 -2.24 -7.28 -12.28
N SER A 56 -1.99 -8.38 -11.57
CA SER A 56 -2.51 -9.71 -11.87
C SER A 56 -3.02 -10.39 -10.59
N PHE A 57 -4.22 -9.99 -10.16
CA PHE A 57 -4.82 -10.52 -8.93
C PHE A 57 -5.28 -11.99 -9.01
N GLY A 58 -5.39 -12.55 -10.21
CA GLY A 58 -5.92 -13.91 -10.42
C GLY A 58 -4.87 -14.99 -10.69
N ASP A 59 -3.58 -14.64 -10.72
CA ASP A 59 -2.51 -15.59 -11.04
C ASP A 59 -1.29 -15.38 -10.14
N PRO A 60 -1.15 -16.20 -9.07
CA PRO A 60 0.02 -16.17 -8.19
C PRO A 60 1.34 -16.41 -8.92
N SER A 61 1.33 -17.08 -10.08
CA SER A 61 2.57 -17.38 -10.82
C SER A 61 3.25 -16.11 -11.35
N MET A 62 2.49 -15.04 -11.56
CA MET A 62 3.04 -13.73 -11.95
C MET A 62 3.92 -13.13 -10.86
N LEU A 63 3.74 -13.54 -9.60
CA LEU A 63 4.58 -13.11 -8.47
C LEU A 63 5.92 -13.87 -8.39
N THR A 64 6.27 -14.69 -9.38
CA THR A 64 7.62 -15.29 -9.50
C THR A 64 8.68 -14.28 -9.96
N LYS A 65 8.25 -13.10 -10.43
CA LYS A 65 9.11 -11.95 -10.77
C LYS A 65 8.56 -10.67 -10.14
N PRO A 66 8.55 -10.57 -8.80
CA PRO A 66 7.94 -9.44 -8.11
C PRO A 66 8.62 -8.10 -8.43
N GLU A 67 9.86 -8.11 -8.92
CA GLU A 67 10.60 -6.95 -9.42
C GLU A 67 9.92 -6.24 -10.61
N ASP A 68 9.17 -6.97 -11.43
CA ASP A 68 8.54 -6.44 -12.64
C ASP A 68 7.37 -5.49 -12.31
N PHE A 69 6.87 -5.52 -11.07
CA PHE A 69 5.77 -4.64 -10.62
C PHE A 69 6.23 -3.31 -10.02
N ILE A 70 7.54 -3.10 -9.87
CA ILE A 70 8.08 -1.84 -9.33
C ILE A 70 8.38 -0.88 -10.51
N PRO A 71 7.59 0.19 -10.69
CA PRO A 71 7.91 1.23 -11.67
C PRO A 71 9.20 1.96 -11.31
N GLN A 72 9.81 2.62 -12.29
CA GLN A 72 10.99 3.42 -12.04
C GLN A 72 10.67 4.60 -11.09
N PRO A 73 11.53 4.93 -10.11
CA PRO A 73 11.23 5.94 -9.09
C PRO A 73 10.79 7.29 -9.66
N ASN A 74 11.47 7.78 -10.70
CA ASN A 74 11.12 9.04 -11.37
C ASN A 74 9.70 9.04 -11.95
N GLU A 75 9.13 7.88 -12.25
CA GLU A 75 7.76 7.75 -12.70
C GLU A 75 6.77 7.96 -11.56
N LEU A 76 7.16 7.85 -10.29
CA LEU A 76 6.29 8.01 -9.11
C LEU A 76 6.23 9.45 -8.58
N ALA A 77 7.06 10.35 -9.13
CA ALA A 77 7.18 11.75 -8.71
C ALA A 77 6.02 12.64 -9.23
N SER A 78 4.78 12.20 -9.02
CA SER A 78 3.57 12.94 -9.37
C SER A 78 2.53 12.86 -8.27
N LYS A 79 1.91 14.02 -7.96
CA LYS A 79 0.83 14.10 -6.96
C LYS A 79 -0.35 13.20 -7.34
N ASP A 80 -0.72 13.13 -8.62
CA ASP A 80 -1.82 12.29 -9.08
C ASP A 80 -1.53 10.81 -8.84
N LYS A 81 -0.27 10.38 -9.02
CA LYS A 81 0.13 9.00 -8.76
C LYS A 81 0.12 8.69 -7.26
N GLN A 82 0.61 9.60 -6.43
CA GLN A 82 0.51 9.48 -4.98
C GLN A 82 -0.95 9.32 -4.53
N GLU A 83 -1.85 10.19 -5.01
CA GLU A 83 -3.28 10.11 -4.68
C GLU A 83 -3.92 8.80 -5.14
N ASN A 84 -3.52 8.27 -6.30
CA ASN A 84 -4.00 6.97 -6.77
C ASN A 84 -3.46 5.81 -5.90
N LEU A 85 -2.20 5.85 -5.46
CA LEU A 85 -1.65 4.85 -4.54
C LEU A 85 -2.43 4.83 -3.21
N GLN A 86 -2.74 6.00 -2.65
CA GLN A 86 -3.54 6.10 -1.42
C GLN A 86 -4.94 5.52 -1.59
N LYS A 87 -5.59 5.80 -2.72
CA LYS A 87 -6.91 5.23 -3.05
C LYS A 87 -6.81 3.71 -3.22
N ALA A 88 -5.77 3.20 -3.89
CA ALA A 88 -5.53 1.77 -4.02
C ALA A 88 -5.37 1.09 -2.65
N ILE A 89 -4.60 1.68 -1.75
CA ILE A 89 -4.39 1.19 -0.39
C ILE A 89 -5.72 1.11 0.37
N GLY A 90 -6.55 2.15 0.29
CA GLY A 90 -7.89 2.15 0.89
C GLY A 90 -8.77 1.02 0.38
N GLN A 91 -8.77 0.80 -0.93
CA GLN A 91 -9.58 -0.26 -1.54
C GLN A 91 -9.05 -1.66 -1.19
N LEU A 92 -7.74 -1.88 -1.24
CA LEU A 92 -7.15 -3.17 -0.88
C LEU A 92 -7.36 -3.52 0.60
N ASN A 93 -7.36 -2.52 1.49
CA ASN A 93 -7.69 -2.76 2.89
C ASN A 93 -9.18 -3.08 3.10
N ILE A 94 -10.08 -2.56 2.26
CA ILE A 94 -11.47 -3.03 2.22
C ILE A 94 -11.52 -4.49 1.77
N VAL A 95 -10.82 -4.86 0.70
CA VAL A 95 -10.75 -6.25 0.23
C VAL A 95 -10.27 -7.16 1.37
N LEU A 96 -9.15 -6.84 1.99
CA LEU A 96 -8.57 -7.64 3.06
C LEU A 96 -9.55 -7.77 4.25
N SER A 97 -10.15 -6.66 4.67
CA SER A 97 -11.15 -6.64 5.75
C SER A 97 -12.34 -7.56 5.49
N GLU A 98 -12.81 -7.64 4.23
CA GLU A 98 -13.94 -8.49 3.84
C GLU A 98 -13.55 -9.96 3.71
N ILE A 99 -12.39 -10.27 3.12
CA ILE A 99 -11.97 -11.67 2.92
C ILE A 99 -11.40 -12.31 4.20
N GLU A 100 -11.02 -11.51 5.18
CA GLU A 100 -10.57 -11.94 6.51
C GLU A 100 -11.65 -11.81 7.61
N GLN A 101 -12.81 -11.26 7.26
CA GLN A 101 -13.86 -10.84 8.20
C GLN A 101 -14.27 -11.95 9.18
N GLU A 102 -14.39 -13.20 8.71
CA GLU A 102 -14.81 -14.34 9.54
C GLU A 102 -13.79 -14.75 10.61
N ALA A 103 -12.48 -14.59 10.35
CA ALA A 103 -11.44 -14.87 11.34
C ALA A 103 -11.36 -13.77 12.43
N SER A 104 -11.75 -12.54 12.10
CA SER A 104 -11.73 -11.41 13.05
C SER A 104 -12.89 -11.42 14.06
N LEU A 105 -14.05 -11.96 13.66
CA LEU A 105 -15.26 -11.99 14.49
C LEU A 105 -15.39 -13.28 15.32
N ALA A 106 -14.82 -14.39 14.85
CA ALA A 106 -14.72 -15.64 15.59
C ALA A 106 -13.43 -16.38 15.16
N PRO A 107 -12.34 -16.34 15.94
CA PRO A 107 -11.04 -16.93 15.56
C PRO A 107 -11.05 -18.44 15.26
N SER A 108 -12.14 -19.13 15.58
CA SER A 108 -12.39 -20.54 15.24
C SER A 108 -12.92 -20.75 13.83
N LEU A 109 -13.30 -19.69 13.11
CA LEU A 109 -13.78 -19.75 11.74
C LEU A 109 -12.63 -19.43 10.78
N ALA A 110 -12.58 -20.17 9.67
CA ALA A 110 -11.63 -19.91 8.60
C ALA A 110 -11.99 -18.59 7.90
N PRO A 111 -11.02 -17.84 7.37
CA PRO A 111 -11.28 -16.71 6.48
C PRO A 111 -12.12 -17.10 5.27
N ILE A 112 -12.89 -16.14 4.74
CA ILE A 112 -13.73 -16.33 3.53
C ILE A 112 -12.82 -16.49 2.30
N GLY A 113 -11.78 -15.66 2.21
CA GLY A 113 -10.84 -15.67 1.09
C GLY A 113 -9.91 -16.88 1.11
N SER A 114 -9.58 -17.38 -0.07
CA SER A 114 -8.55 -18.40 -0.22
C SER A 114 -7.19 -17.90 0.28
N LEU A 115 -6.28 -18.82 0.63
CA LEU A 115 -4.91 -18.46 1.02
C LEU A 115 -4.20 -17.66 -0.09
N SER A 116 -4.43 -18.03 -1.35
CA SER A 116 -3.85 -17.34 -2.50
C SER A 116 -4.38 -15.92 -2.64
N ASP A 117 -5.69 -15.72 -2.55
CA ASP A 117 -6.28 -14.38 -2.73
C ASP A 117 -5.81 -13.43 -1.63
N ARG A 118 -5.82 -13.90 -0.38
CA ARG A 118 -5.30 -13.15 0.77
C ARG A 118 -3.82 -12.82 0.57
N GLY A 119 -3.01 -13.81 0.20
CA GLY A 119 -1.58 -13.61 -0.03
C GLY A 119 -1.28 -12.59 -1.13
N ILE A 120 -2.02 -12.61 -2.24
CA ILE A 120 -1.88 -11.65 -3.34
C ILE A 120 -2.29 -10.24 -2.89
N VAL A 121 -3.40 -10.10 -2.16
CA VAL A 121 -3.85 -8.80 -1.63
C VAL A 121 -2.81 -8.21 -0.68
N HIS A 122 -2.23 -9.03 0.21
CA HIS A 122 -1.11 -8.61 1.04
C HIS A 122 0.09 -8.16 0.20
N PHE A 123 0.48 -8.90 -0.84
CA PHE A 123 1.60 -8.49 -1.71
C PHE A 123 1.35 -7.10 -2.34
N TYR A 124 0.17 -6.88 -2.93
CA TYR A 124 -0.16 -5.60 -3.56
C TYR A 124 -0.35 -4.45 -2.55
N LEU A 125 -0.79 -4.74 -1.31
CA LEU A 125 -0.76 -3.76 -0.23
C LEU A 125 0.67 -3.35 0.10
N GLY A 126 1.56 -4.31 0.34
CA GLY A 126 2.97 -4.03 0.60
C GLY A 126 3.60 -3.21 -0.52
N LEU A 127 3.32 -3.58 -1.77
CA LEU A 127 3.81 -2.85 -2.95
C LEU A 127 3.29 -1.41 -2.97
N ALA A 128 1.99 -1.20 -2.80
CA ALA A 128 1.42 0.15 -2.82
C ALA A 128 2.02 1.05 -1.72
N TYR A 129 2.32 0.51 -0.54
CA TYR A 129 2.92 1.26 0.57
C TYR A 129 4.35 1.70 0.25
N ILE A 130 5.17 0.80 -0.32
CA ILE A 130 6.53 1.16 -0.77
C ILE A 130 6.47 2.25 -1.83
N LEU A 131 5.61 2.09 -2.83
CA LEU A 131 5.51 3.05 -3.92
C LEU A 131 5.02 4.41 -3.44
N GLU A 132 4.13 4.44 -2.45
CA GLU A 132 3.73 5.68 -1.81
C GLU A 132 4.88 6.31 -1.02
N ALA A 133 5.64 5.51 -0.25
CA ALA A 133 6.82 5.99 0.47
C ALA A 133 7.84 6.63 -0.47
N ILE A 134 8.13 5.98 -1.60
CA ILE A 134 9.01 6.51 -2.65
C ILE A 134 8.42 7.80 -3.23
N SER A 135 7.12 7.82 -3.55
CA SER A 135 6.46 9.01 -4.09
C SER A 135 6.54 10.21 -3.13
N ARG A 136 6.34 10.01 -1.82
CA ARG A 136 6.49 11.05 -0.78
C ARG A 136 7.89 11.62 -0.74
N LEU A 137 8.92 10.78 -0.83
CA LEU A 137 10.32 11.22 -0.89
C LEU A 137 10.58 12.08 -2.14
N LEU A 138 10.05 11.67 -3.29
CA LEU A 138 10.32 12.36 -4.56
C LEU A 138 9.53 13.65 -4.76
N LEU A 139 8.40 13.83 -4.09
CA LEU A 139 7.56 15.05 -4.15
C LEU A 139 7.98 16.17 -3.17
N SER A 140 9.21 16.12 -2.64
CA SER A 140 9.73 17.12 -1.71
C SER A 140 9.94 18.51 -2.35
N ASP A 141 10.21 19.55 -1.53
CA ASP A 141 10.17 20.97 -1.93
C ASP A 141 11.19 21.40 -3.00
N ASP A 142 12.34 20.73 -3.14
CA ASP A 142 13.39 21.13 -4.09
C ASP A 142 13.33 20.27 -5.38
N PRO A 143 12.87 20.84 -6.52
CA PRO A 143 12.64 20.10 -7.76
C PRO A 143 13.90 19.58 -8.47
N GLU A 144 15.11 19.92 -8.00
CA GLU A 144 16.37 19.28 -8.42
C GLU A 144 16.81 18.12 -7.50
N THR A 145 15.87 17.63 -6.69
CA THR A 145 15.84 16.38 -5.88
C THR A 145 16.73 16.38 -4.62
N THR A 146 16.11 16.67 -3.45
CA THR A 146 16.77 16.49 -2.15
C THR A 146 17.15 15.03 -1.91
N PHE A 147 16.26 14.11 -2.28
CA PHE A 147 16.48 12.67 -2.14
C PHE A 147 16.76 12.03 -3.49
N ILE A 148 17.78 11.19 -3.54
CA ILE A 148 18.15 10.42 -4.72
C ILE A 148 17.78 8.97 -4.45
N LEU A 149 16.85 8.43 -5.23
CA LEU A 149 16.43 7.03 -5.15
C LEU A 149 16.50 6.41 -6.54
N THR A 150 17.25 5.31 -6.67
CA THR A 150 17.36 4.56 -7.93
C THR A 150 16.86 3.14 -7.74
N TYR A 151 16.29 2.56 -8.79
CA TYR A 151 15.87 1.16 -8.81
C TYR A 151 16.47 0.45 -10.02
N ASN A 152 17.16 -0.66 -9.78
CA ASN A 152 17.67 -1.53 -10.83
C ASN A 152 17.65 -3.00 -10.36
N PRO A 153 16.68 -3.81 -10.78
CA PRO A 153 16.63 -5.21 -10.35
C PRO A 153 17.63 -6.12 -11.08
N ASN A 154 18.23 -5.63 -12.18
CA ASN A 154 19.15 -6.39 -13.05
C ASN A 154 20.63 -6.25 -12.65
N THR A 155 20.93 -5.73 -11.46
CA THR A 155 22.33 -5.57 -11.07
C THR A 155 22.95 -6.93 -10.74
N ASN A 156 24.08 -7.25 -11.40
CA ASN A 156 24.82 -8.49 -11.16
C ASN A 156 25.69 -8.44 -9.89
N MET A 157 25.79 -7.30 -9.19
CA MET A 157 26.76 -7.07 -8.11
C MET A 157 26.28 -6.11 -6.99
N GLY A 158 25.01 -5.70 -6.95
CA GLY A 158 24.54 -4.62 -6.09
C GLY A 158 23.06 -4.68 -5.71
N GLU A 159 22.68 -3.79 -4.80
CA GLU A 159 21.34 -3.66 -4.22
C GLU A 159 20.34 -3.16 -5.27
N TRP A 160 19.10 -3.67 -5.24
CA TRP A 160 18.06 -3.21 -6.17
C TRP A 160 17.73 -1.73 -6.01
N PHE A 161 17.80 -1.25 -4.78
CA PHE A 161 17.54 0.13 -4.43
C PHE A 161 18.82 0.81 -3.97
N THR A 162 19.01 2.06 -4.37
CA THR A 162 19.93 2.97 -3.67
C THR A 162 19.14 4.16 -3.18
N TYR A 163 19.51 4.69 -2.02
CA TYR A 163 18.87 5.87 -1.44
C TYR A 163 19.91 6.77 -0.76
N GLY A 164 19.76 8.07 -0.96
CA GLY A 164 20.62 9.08 -0.36
C GLY A 164 20.11 10.49 -0.61
N ILE A 165 21.00 11.46 -0.45
CA ILE A 165 20.71 12.89 -0.66
C ILE A 165 21.56 13.45 -1.80
N SER A 166 21.07 14.50 -2.44
CA SER A 166 21.85 15.21 -3.45
C SER A 166 23.10 15.88 -2.88
N SER A 167 24.05 16.19 -3.76
CA SER A 167 25.27 16.94 -3.42
C SER A 167 24.98 18.29 -2.76
N LYS A 168 23.90 18.96 -3.18
CA LYS A 168 23.43 20.24 -2.60
C LYS A 168 22.98 20.06 -1.15
N THR A 169 22.13 19.07 -0.87
CA THR A 169 21.68 18.79 0.50
C THR A 169 22.83 18.29 1.36
N LYS A 170 23.73 17.48 0.81
CA LYS A 170 24.95 17.07 1.49
C LYS A 170 25.81 18.28 1.90
N ALA A 171 26.00 19.26 1.02
CA ALA A 171 26.74 20.47 1.35
C ALA A 171 26.08 21.29 2.47
N LYS A 172 24.74 21.36 2.52
CA LYS A 172 24.02 21.99 3.65
C LYS A 172 24.31 21.25 4.96
N LEU A 173 24.28 19.92 4.94
CA LEU A 173 24.55 19.08 6.12
C LEU A 173 26.00 19.21 6.59
N ASP A 174 26.97 19.15 5.68
CA ASP A 174 28.40 19.26 5.98
C ASP A 174 28.78 20.66 6.55
N ALA A 175 27.97 21.69 6.29
CA ALA A 175 28.16 23.03 6.87
C ALA A 175 27.70 23.15 8.34
N ILE A 176 26.93 22.18 8.85
CA ILE A 176 26.40 22.18 10.21
C ILE A 176 27.45 21.57 11.15
N LYS A 177 27.86 22.31 12.18
CA LYS A 177 28.89 21.85 13.12
C LYS A 177 28.37 20.89 14.19
N ASN A 178 27.10 21.01 14.56
CA ASN A 178 26.47 20.17 15.57
C ASN A 178 25.61 19.09 14.89
N PRO A 179 25.96 17.80 14.98
CA PRO A 179 25.17 16.72 14.39
C PRO A 179 23.70 16.68 14.81
N MET A 180 23.38 17.15 16.02
CA MET A 180 21.99 17.24 16.49
C MET A 180 21.15 18.23 15.68
N GLU A 181 21.80 19.16 14.97
CA GLU A 181 21.15 20.15 14.11
C GLU A 181 21.11 19.71 12.63
N TYR A 182 21.64 18.55 12.26
CA TYR A 182 21.57 18.04 10.88
C TYR A 182 20.16 18.02 10.27
N PRO A 183 19.07 17.75 11.01
CA PRO A 183 17.73 17.82 10.43
C PRO A 183 17.33 19.23 9.95
N THR A 184 18.03 20.29 10.37
CA THR A 184 17.81 21.66 9.88
C THR A 184 18.31 21.87 8.44
N ALA A 185 19.12 20.95 7.90
CA ALA A 185 19.50 20.93 6.49
C ALA A 185 18.32 20.63 5.55
N PHE A 186 17.25 20.04 6.09
CA PHE A 186 16.04 19.65 5.38
C PHE A 186 14.91 20.65 5.65
N THR A 187 14.00 20.83 4.69
CA THR A 187 12.74 21.57 4.91
C THR A 187 11.77 20.77 5.77
N GLU A 188 10.70 21.40 6.24
CA GLU A 188 9.65 20.71 7.00
C GLU A 188 9.02 19.55 6.22
N LYS A 189 8.75 19.75 4.93
CA LYS A 189 8.20 18.71 4.05
C LYS A 189 9.20 17.60 3.76
N GLU A 190 10.48 17.93 3.60
CA GLU A 190 11.53 16.91 3.42
C GLU A 190 11.67 16.04 4.67
N ARG A 191 11.65 16.65 5.86
CA ARG A 191 11.60 15.89 7.12
C ARG A 191 10.35 15.03 7.21
N GLN A 192 9.19 15.58 6.83
CA GLN A 192 7.93 14.83 6.83
C GLN A 192 7.99 13.63 5.87
N ALA A 193 8.58 13.79 4.70
CA ALA A 193 8.73 12.71 3.72
C ALA A 193 9.58 11.56 4.27
N ILE A 194 10.68 11.85 5.00
CA ILE A 194 11.49 10.82 5.67
C ILE A 194 10.65 10.10 6.74
N ILE A 195 9.94 10.86 7.57
CA ILE A 195 9.12 10.31 8.66
C ILE A 195 8.05 9.37 8.10
N ASP A 196 7.30 9.82 7.09
CA ASP A 196 6.22 9.05 6.49
C ASP A 196 6.74 7.82 5.74
N ALA A 197 7.85 7.95 5.00
CA ALA A 197 8.41 6.84 4.24
C ALA A 197 8.90 5.70 5.15
N VAL A 198 9.55 6.05 6.26
CA VAL A 198 10.01 5.06 7.24
C VAL A 198 8.81 4.38 7.91
N ASP A 199 7.77 5.14 8.27
CA ASP A 199 6.58 4.58 8.89
C ASP A 199 5.83 3.63 7.93
N LEU A 200 5.61 4.04 6.68
CA LEU A 200 4.98 3.20 5.66
C LEU A 200 5.72 1.88 5.43
N ILE A 201 7.05 1.89 5.40
CA ILE A 201 7.84 0.69 5.09
C ILE A 201 7.98 -0.23 6.31
N SER A 202 8.29 0.34 7.48
CA SER A 202 8.76 -0.42 8.65
C SER A 202 7.87 -0.32 9.89
N ASN A 203 6.86 0.55 9.89
CA ASN A 203 6.14 0.99 11.09
C ASN A 203 7.05 1.69 12.11
N ALA A 204 8.28 2.08 11.79
CA ALA A 204 9.15 2.71 12.78
C ALA A 204 8.83 4.19 13.00
N LEU A 205 9.08 4.65 14.23
CA LEU A 205 8.96 6.06 14.58
C LEU A 205 10.26 6.78 14.29
N VAL A 206 10.19 7.82 13.46
CA VAL A 206 11.30 8.71 13.16
C VAL A 206 10.97 10.13 13.59
N LYS A 207 11.92 10.78 14.27
CA LYS A 207 11.75 12.18 14.74
C LYS A 207 13.05 12.95 14.59
N PRO A 208 13.03 14.21 14.12
CA PRO A 208 14.21 15.08 14.13
C PRO A 208 14.76 15.20 15.55
N ALA A 209 16.07 15.03 15.74
CA ALA A 209 16.68 15.12 17.07
C ALA A 209 16.92 16.57 17.54
N SER A 210 16.89 17.54 16.63
CA SER A 210 17.11 18.96 16.92
C SER A 210 15.99 19.51 17.82
N ALA A 211 16.38 20.15 18.92
CA ALA A 211 15.45 20.89 19.78
C ALA A 211 14.92 22.19 19.14
N SER A 212 15.56 22.63 18.05
CA SER A 212 15.20 23.84 17.29
C SER A 212 14.05 23.60 16.31
N ILE A 213 13.67 22.34 16.09
CA ILE A 213 12.61 21.93 15.16
C ILE A 213 11.35 21.61 15.94
N LEU A 214 10.21 22.11 15.46
CA LEU A 214 8.91 21.76 16.02
C LEU A 214 8.67 20.25 15.89
N PRO A 215 8.08 19.58 16.90
CA PRO A 215 7.80 18.16 16.82
C PRO A 215 6.98 17.81 15.57
N GLN A 216 7.49 16.84 14.80
CA GLN A 216 6.79 16.26 13.65
C GLN A 216 6.50 14.80 13.94
N THR A 217 5.30 14.35 13.56
CA THR A 217 4.86 12.96 13.62
C THR A 217 4.43 12.50 12.25
N SER A 218 4.33 11.19 12.06
CA SER A 218 3.85 10.61 10.82
C SER A 218 2.47 11.14 10.45
N SER A 219 2.28 11.39 9.15
CA SER A 219 0.97 11.72 8.56
C SER A 219 0.26 10.47 8.00
N VAL A 220 0.89 9.29 8.13
CA VAL A 220 0.35 8.00 7.63
C VAL A 220 -0.35 7.20 8.72
N GLU A 221 -0.61 7.79 9.90
CA GLU A 221 -1.38 7.13 10.95
C GLU A 221 -2.88 7.13 10.64
N GLY A 222 -3.50 5.94 10.68
CA GLY A 222 -4.95 5.74 10.52
C GLY A 222 -5.37 5.38 9.09
N PRO A 223 -6.67 5.14 8.85
CA PRO A 223 -7.16 4.73 7.54
C PRO A 223 -6.73 5.71 6.43
N PRO A 224 -6.27 5.21 5.27
CA PRO A 224 -6.37 3.82 4.84
C PRO A 224 -5.22 2.92 5.31
N TYR A 225 -4.29 3.36 6.15
CA TYR A 225 -3.14 2.57 6.59
C TYR A 225 -3.45 1.76 7.85
N ILE A 226 -3.06 0.47 7.85
CA ILE A 226 -3.33 -0.45 8.96
C ILE A 226 -2.03 -1.07 9.49
N HIS A 227 -1.14 -1.52 8.60
CA HIS A 227 0.15 -2.12 8.94
C HIS A 227 1.26 -1.56 8.04
N SER A 228 2.51 -1.97 8.23
CA SER A 228 3.60 -1.56 7.33
C SER A 228 3.70 -2.42 6.08
N ALA A 229 4.40 -1.92 5.08
CA ALA A 229 4.73 -2.67 3.87
C ALA A 229 5.41 -4.01 4.21
N MET A 230 6.40 -3.98 5.10
CA MET A 230 7.11 -5.19 5.53
C MET A 230 6.19 -6.23 6.15
N TRP A 231 5.23 -5.81 6.98
CA TRP A 231 4.25 -6.74 7.53
C TRP A 231 3.42 -7.41 6.44
N HIS A 232 2.92 -6.63 5.49
CA HIS A 232 2.14 -7.18 4.38
C HIS A 232 2.97 -8.15 3.52
N PHE A 233 4.24 -7.86 3.25
CA PHE A 233 5.11 -8.78 2.53
C PHE A 233 5.43 -10.07 3.30
N GLU A 234 5.56 -10.01 4.63
CA GLU A 234 5.71 -11.19 5.48
C GLU A 234 4.45 -12.08 5.41
N GLN A 235 3.26 -11.47 5.47
CA GLN A 235 1.99 -12.20 5.31
C GLN A 235 1.87 -12.82 3.91
N ALA A 236 2.26 -12.09 2.86
CA ALA A 236 2.25 -12.62 1.50
C ALA A 236 3.13 -13.87 1.36
N VAL A 237 4.36 -13.83 1.91
CA VAL A 237 5.23 -15.02 1.95
C VAL A 237 4.58 -16.16 2.74
N LEU A 238 4.02 -15.87 3.92
CA LEU A 238 3.39 -16.90 4.76
C LEU A 238 2.27 -17.63 4.00
N LEU A 239 1.35 -16.86 3.41
CA LEU A 239 0.15 -17.36 2.75
C LEU A 239 0.44 -18.03 1.39
N LEU A 240 1.45 -17.56 0.65
CA LEU A 240 1.77 -18.08 -0.69
C LEU A 240 2.89 -19.13 -0.69
N SER A 241 3.56 -19.36 0.45
CA SER A 241 4.75 -20.22 0.49
C SER A 241 4.52 -21.69 0.13
N ASP A 242 3.28 -22.16 0.20
CA ASP A 242 2.92 -23.55 -0.10
C ASP A 242 2.46 -23.74 -1.56
N TYR A 243 2.35 -22.66 -2.33
CA TYR A 243 1.87 -22.72 -3.73
C TYR A 243 2.93 -23.32 -4.66
N SER A 244 4.18 -22.81 -4.59
CA SER A 244 5.33 -23.41 -5.28
C SER A 244 6.66 -23.00 -4.63
N PRO A 245 7.70 -23.85 -4.70
CA PRO A 245 9.03 -23.51 -4.21
C PRO A 245 9.62 -22.25 -4.88
N ASP A 246 9.36 -22.08 -6.18
CA ASP A 246 9.85 -20.95 -6.96
C ASP A 246 9.20 -19.63 -6.51
N LEU A 247 7.88 -19.63 -6.31
CA LEU A 247 7.17 -18.46 -5.80
C LEU A 247 7.64 -18.10 -4.38
N LYS A 248 7.75 -19.09 -3.50
CA LYS A 248 8.28 -18.89 -2.15
C LYS A 248 9.67 -18.25 -2.17
N LYS A 249 10.54 -18.71 -3.07
CA LYS A 249 11.89 -18.16 -3.22
C LYS A 249 11.84 -16.72 -3.74
N ALA A 250 11.07 -16.45 -4.80
CA ALA A 250 10.93 -15.13 -5.38
C ALA A 250 10.44 -14.09 -4.35
N LEU A 251 9.37 -14.40 -3.62
CA LEU A 251 8.85 -13.50 -2.58
C LEU A 251 9.84 -13.31 -1.42
N ARG A 252 10.55 -14.35 -1.00
CA ARG A 252 11.58 -14.22 0.05
C ARG A 252 12.76 -13.37 -0.40
N ASP A 253 13.20 -13.51 -1.64
CA ASP A 253 14.30 -12.72 -2.17
C ASP A 253 13.87 -11.26 -2.35
N PHE A 254 12.64 -11.02 -2.82
CA PHE A 254 12.03 -9.69 -2.84
C PHE A 254 12.01 -9.03 -1.45
N ASN A 255 11.50 -9.75 -0.44
CA ASN A 255 11.45 -9.22 0.93
C ASN A 255 12.84 -8.82 1.45
N LYS A 256 13.89 -9.57 1.12
CA LYS A 256 15.26 -9.20 1.51
C LYS A 256 15.71 -7.89 0.85
N GLU A 257 15.33 -7.65 -0.40
CA GLU A 257 15.65 -6.38 -1.06
C GLU A 257 14.89 -5.20 -0.43
N ILE A 258 13.66 -5.43 0.04
CA ILE A 258 12.92 -4.42 0.80
C ILE A 258 13.53 -4.20 2.18
N GLU A 259 13.97 -5.25 2.88
CA GLU A 259 14.69 -5.14 4.16
C GLU A 259 15.99 -4.32 4.00
N ARG A 260 16.68 -4.45 2.87
CA ARG A 260 17.84 -3.60 2.56
C ARG A 260 17.42 -2.14 2.35
N LEU A 261 16.35 -1.87 1.61
CA LEU A 261 15.82 -0.52 1.48
C LEU A 261 15.46 0.09 2.84
N GLU A 262 14.80 -0.67 3.71
CA GLU A 262 14.49 -0.28 5.09
C GLU A 262 15.77 0.08 5.86
N ALA A 263 16.80 -0.77 5.78
CA ALA A 263 18.07 -0.53 6.45
C ALA A 263 18.75 0.75 5.93
N ILE A 264 18.78 0.98 4.62
CA ILE A 264 19.37 2.18 4.02
C ILE A 264 18.61 3.44 4.50
N LEU A 265 17.28 3.39 4.54
CA LEU A 265 16.45 4.49 5.05
C LEU A 265 16.73 4.78 6.52
N GLN A 266 16.83 3.73 7.35
CA GLN A 266 17.16 3.84 8.77
C GLN A 266 18.55 4.46 8.97
N GLU A 267 19.58 3.92 8.31
CA GLU A 267 20.96 4.39 8.44
C GLU A 267 21.10 5.84 8.01
N ASN A 268 20.47 6.22 6.89
CA ASN A 268 20.44 7.58 6.41
C ASN A 268 19.70 8.51 7.39
N ALA A 269 18.53 8.13 7.90
CA ALA A 269 17.80 8.94 8.87
C ALA A 269 18.64 9.20 10.13
N ILE A 270 19.29 8.17 10.68
CA ILE A 270 20.18 8.32 11.84
C ILE A 270 21.37 9.24 11.51
N THR A 271 22.01 9.02 10.36
CA THR A 271 23.15 9.83 9.89
C THR A 271 22.76 11.30 9.67
N TRP A 272 21.51 11.56 9.32
CA TRP A 272 20.95 12.90 9.12
C TRP A 272 20.40 13.52 10.41
N GLY A 273 20.69 12.92 11.57
CA GLY A 273 20.34 13.46 12.88
C GLY A 273 18.90 13.23 13.29
N PHE A 274 18.24 12.20 12.76
CA PHE A 274 16.95 11.75 13.25
C PHE A 274 17.13 10.65 14.30
N THR A 275 16.23 10.63 15.28
CA THR A 275 16.05 9.49 16.16
C THR A 275 15.15 8.47 15.47
N TYR A 276 15.53 7.20 15.55
CA TYR A 276 14.78 6.07 14.99
C TYR A 276 14.40 5.13 16.13
N THR A 277 13.12 4.79 16.23
CA THR A 277 12.61 3.83 17.21
C THR A 277 11.83 2.75 16.47
N ALA A 278 12.40 1.54 16.41
CA ALA A 278 11.70 0.39 15.86
C ALA A 278 10.41 0.13 16.67
N ARG A 279 9.31 -0.16 15.95
CA ARG A 279 8.09 -0.71 16.54
C ARG A 279 7.95 -2.16 16.05
N PRO A 280 7.18 -3.01 16.76
CA PRO A 280 6.74 -4.27 16.17
C PRO A 280 6.13 -4.00 14.79
N ARG A 281 6.57 -4.76 13.79
CA ARG A 281 5.86 -4.89 12.51
C ARG A 281 4.50 -5.48 12.90
N GLY A 282 3.44 -4.67 12.76
CA GLY A 282 2.22 -4.75 13.58
C GLY A 282 1.32 -5.95 13.38
#